data_AF-A0AAU6WMV7-F1
#
_entry.id   AF-A0AAU6WMV7-F1
#
_cell.length_a   1.000
_cell.length_b   1.000
_cell.length_c   1.000
_cell.angle_alpha   90.00
_cell.angle_beta   90.00
_cell.angle_gamma   90.00
#
_symmetry.space_group_name_H-M   'P 1'
#
loop_
_entity.id
_entity.type
_entity.pdbx_description
1 polymer ?
#
loop_
_entity_poly.entity_id
_entity_poly.type
_entity_poly.pdbx_seq_one_letter_code
_entity_poly.pdbx_strand_id
1 'polypeptide(L)'
;MEKNCFGERFIIVAEGRRYTELAKQIRSKLGLKDAKVLSEFQLNVGRWANILFGWLIPKLRMITKSNIEAVSSLNTVSNSKIKKRLDNQFISLSESIDFHLNNYMNDKKMKP
;
A
#
# COMPACT_ATOMS: atom_id res chain seq x y z
N MET A 1 39.16 0.73 -0.34
CA MET A 1 38.68 -0.66 -0.24
C MET A 1 37.63 -0.88 0.85
N GLU A 2 37.65 -0.14 1.97
CA GLU A 2 36.78 -0.41 3.14
C GLU A 2 35.25 -0.19 2.95
N LYS A 3 34.79 0.41 1.85
CA LYS A 3 33.37 0.68 1.59
C LYS A 3 32.70 -0.26 0.58
N ASN A 4 33.42 -1.26 0.08
CA ASN A 4 32.83 -2.17 -0.92
C ASN A 4 31.99 -3.25 -0.25
N CYS A 5 30.70 -3.35 -0.60
CA CYS A 5 29.79 -4.38 -0.10
C CYS A 5 29.59 -5.46 -1.18
N PHE A 6 30.29 -6.59 -1.05
CA PHE A 6 30.13 -7.74 -1.95
C PHE A 6 29.37 -8.88 -1.26
N GLY A 7 28.50 -9.58 -1.99
CA GLY A 7 27.74 -10.73 -1.47
C GLY A 7 26.64 -10.39 -0.45
N GLU A 8 26.41 -9.12 -0.16
CA GLU A 8 25.41 -8.67 0.81
C GLU A 8 24.03 -8.46 0.17
N ARG A 9 22.97 -8.91 0.85
CA ARG A 9 21.58 -8.61 0.48
C ARG A 9 21.08 -7.37 1.21
N PHE A 10 20.32 -6.55 0.50
CA PHE A 10 19.65 -5.36 1.03
C PHE A 10 18.16 -5.45 0.73
N ILE A 11 17.35 -4.89 1.61
CA ILE A 11 15.92 -4.73 1.40
C ILE A 11 15.66 -3.24 1.22
N ILE A 12 15.00 -2.89 0.11
CA ILE A 12 14.68 -1.52 -0.26
C ILE A 12 13.25 -1.24 0.20
N VAL A 13 13.13 -0.64 1.39
CA VAL A 13 11.85 -0.22 1.98
C VAL A 13 12.07 1.15 2.60
N ALA A 14 11.31 2.16 2.17
CA ALA A 14 11.38 3.51 2.75
C ALA A 14 10.78 3.54 4.16
N GLU A 15 9.54 3.05 4.28
CA GLU A 15 8.75 3.03 5.52
C GLU A 15 7.76 1.84 5.49
N GLY A 16 7.38 1.33 6.66
CA GLY A 16 6.25 0.41 6.79
C GLY A 16 5.00 1.15 7.22
N ARG A 17 3.94 1.14 6.40
CA ARG A 17 2.65 1.78 6.71
C ARG A 17 1.48 0.85 6.47
N ARG A 18 0.39 1.09 7.20
CA ARG A 18 -0.88 0.38 6.99
C ARG A 18 -1.58 0.91 5.74
N TYR A 19 -2.28 0.02 5.02
CA TYR A 19 -3.14 0.41 3.89
C TYR A 19 -4.21 1.44 4.29
N THR A 20 -4.67 1.42 5.55
CA THR A 20 -5.63 2.39 6.08
C THR A 20 -5.06 3.81 6.14
N GLU A 21 -3.78 3.96 6.48
CA GLU A 21 -3.10 5.27 6.52
C GLU A 21 -2.93 5.82 5.11
N LEU A 22 -2.49 4.98 4.17
CA LEU A 22 -2.35 5.34 2.76
C LEU A 22 -3.71 5.72 2.15
N ALA A 23 -4.75 4.92 2.41
CA ALA A 23 -6.10 5.21 1.95
C ALA A 23 -6.63 6.52 2.53
N LYS A 24 -6.35 6.80 3.82
CA LYS A 24 -6.74 8.06 4.47
C LYS A 24 -6.09 9.26 3.78
N GLN A 25 -4.77 9.23 3.58
CA GLN A 25 -4.05 10.33 2.93
C GLN A 25 -4.59 10.62 1.52
N ILE A 26 -4.80 9.57 0.71
CA ILE A 26 -5.31 9.72 -0.65
C ILE A 26 -6.72 10.29 -0.64
N ARG A 27 -7.60 9.74 0.20
CA ARG A 27 -9.02 10.12 0.24
C ARG A 27 -9.21 11.52 0.80
N SER A 28 -8.47 11.91 1.82
CA SER A 28 -8.52 13.27 2.37
C SER A 28 -8.11 14.30 1.32
N LYS A 29 -7.05 14.01 0.54
CA LYS A 29 -6.59 14.89 -0.53
C LYS A 29 -7.56 14.99 -1.71
N LEU A 30 -8.38 13.96 -1.93
CA LEU A 30 -9.44 13.94 -2.93
C LEU A 30 -10.81 14.42 -2.41
N GLY A 31 -10.90 14.93 -1.17
CA GLY A 31 -12.17 15.37 -0.58
C GLY A 31 -13.18 14.24 -0.34
N LEU A 32 -12.72 12.99 -0.27
CA LEU A 32 -13.55 11.81 -0.05
C LEU A 32 -13.62 11.47 1.44
N LYS A 33 -14.77 10.91 1.88
CA LYS A 33 -14.94 10.36 3.24
C LYS A 33 -13.88 9.29 3.53
N ASP A 34 -13.55 9.03 4.79
CA ASP A 34 -12.60 7.97 5.14
C ASP A 34 -13.01 6.58 4.61
N ALA A 35 -12.01 5.73 4.38
CA ALA A 35 -12.24 4.35 3.96
C ALA A 35 -12.89 3.54 5.09
N LYS A 36 -13.89 2.72 4.75
CA LYS A 36 -14.49 1.78 5.71
C LYS A 36 -13.57 0.57 5.85
N VAL A 37 -13.16 0.26 7.08
CA VAL A 37 -12.44 -0.96 7.41
C VAL A 37 -13.46 -2.08 7.63
N LEU A 38 -13.33 -3.16 6.85
CA LEU A 38 -14.21 -4.32 6.99
C LEU A 38 -13.67 -5.26 8.06
N SER A 39 -14.56 -5.87 8.82
CA SER A 39 -14.19 -6.92 9.77
C SER A 39 -13.79 -8.21 9.05
N GLU A 40 -13.06 -9.07 9.74
CA GLU A 40 -12.68 -10.38 9.21
C GLU A 40 -13.90 -11.22 8.80
N PHE A 41 -14.98 -11.16 9.60
CA PHE A 41 -16.24 -11.81 9.25
C PHE A 41 -16.81 -11.29 7.93
N GLN A 42 -16.87 -9.96 7.74
CA GLN A 42 -17.35 -9.36 6.49
C GLN A 42 -16.48 -9.76 5.29
N LEU A 43 -15.16 -9.82 5.45
CA LEU A 43 -14.23 -10.26 4.42
C LEU A 43 -14.42 -11.74 4.06
N ASN A 44 -14.64 -12.60 5.06
CA ASN A 44 -14.92 -14.02 4.85
C ASN A 44 -16.27 -14.26 4.16
N VAL A 45 -17.32 -13.52 4.52
CA VAL A 45 -18.60 -13.54 3.81
C VAL A 45 -18.41 -13.08 2.36
N GLY A 46 -17.65 -12.01 2.13
CA GLY A 46 -17.32 -11.53 0.79
C GLY A 46 -16.57 -12.57 -0.06
N ARG A 47 -15.69 -13.37 0.55
CA ARG A 47 -15.00 -14.48 -0.12
C ARG A 47 -15.99 -15.59 -0.54
N TRP A 48 -16.94 -15.95 0.31
CA TRP A 48 -18.01 -16.89 -0.06
C TRP A 48 -18.88 -16.33 -1.21
N ALA A 49 -19.24 -15.06 -1.14
CA ALA A 49 -19.96 -14.39 -2.21
C ALA A 49 -19.18 -14.39 -3.54
N ASN A 50 -17.85 -14.23 -3.50
CA ASN A 50 -17.01 -14.35 -4.69
C ASN A 50 -17.03 -15.77 -5.29
N ILE A 51 -17.00 -16.82 -4.47
CA ILE A 51 -17.07 -18.21 -4.97
C ILE A 51 -18.39 -18.46 -5.70
N LEU A 52 -19.50 -17.96 -5.17
CA LEU A 52 -20.83 -18.20 -5.73
C LEU A 52 -21.17 -17.27 -6.91
N PHE A 53 -20.78 -15.99 -6.83
CA PHE A 53 -21.23 -14.93 -7.73
C PHE A 53 -20.09 -14.18 -8.42
N GLY A 54 -18.82 -14.57 -8.23
CA GLY A 54 -17.67 -13.91 -8.84
C GLY A 54 -17.66 -13.98 -10.36
N TRP A 55 -18.31 -14.99 -10.95
CA TRP A 55 -18.51 -15.05 -12.40
C TRP A 55 -19.43 -13.92 -12.90
N LEU A 56 -20.43 -13.56 -12.11
CA LEU A 56 -21.45 -12.56 -12.42
C LEU A 56 -21.05 -11.13 -12.01
N ILE A 57 -20.37 -10.97 -10.87
CA ILE A 57 -19.95 -9.66 -10.33
C ILE A 57 -18.42 -9.60 -10.32
N PRO A 58 -17.78 -9.04 -11.37
CA PRO A 58 -16.32 -9.05 -11.51
C PRO A 58 -15.58 -8.41 -10.33
N LYS A 59 -16.18 -7.40 -9.68
CA LYS A 59 -15.59 -6.74 -8.50
C LYS A 59 -15.37 -7.70 -7.32
N LEU A 60 -16.20 -8.75 -7.18
CA LEU A 60 -16.03 -9.75 -6.12
C LEU A 60 -14.76 -10.59 -6.33
N ARG A 61 -14.25 -10.72 -7.56
CA ARG A 61 -13.03 -11.49 -7.85
C ARG A 61 -11.78 -10.95 -7.15
N MET A 62 -11.81 -9.69 -6.70
CA MET A 62 -10.73 -9.13 -5.88
C MET A 62 -10.73 -9.66 -4.44
N ILE A 63 -11.84 -10.22 -3.95
CA ILE A 63 -11.98 -10.74 -2.58
C ILE A 63 -11.54 -12.21 -2.56
N THR A 64 -10.23 -12.41 -2.68
CA THR A 64 -9.58 -13.72 -2.56
C THR A 64 -8.90 -13.85 -1.19
N LYS A 65 -8.64 -15.08 -0.75
CA LYS A 65 -7.89 -15.32 0.50
C LYS A 65 -6.52 -14.61 0.48
N SER A 66 -5.81 -14.69 -0.63
CA SER A 66 -4.49 -14.06 -0.79
C SER A 66 -4.56 -12.54 -0.74
N ASN A 67 -5.57 -11.93 -1.37
CA ASN A 67 -5.72 -10.47 -1.33
C ASN A 67 -6.12 -9.99 0.07
N ILE A 68 -7.02 -10.71 0.75
CA ILE A 68 -7.41 -10.41 2.14
C ILE A 68 -6.16 -10.45 3.04
N GLU A 69 -5.35 -11.51 2.94
CA GLU A 69 -4.13 -11.64 3.72
C GLU A 69 -3.13 -10.51 3.43
N ALA A 70 -2.94 -10.19 2.16
CA ALA A 70 -1.99 -9.15 1.73
C ALA A 70 -2.34 -7.75 2.24
N VAL A 71 -3.64 -7.43 2.38
CA VAL A 71 -4.08 -6.11 2.87
C VAL A 71 -4.28 -6.06 4.39
N SER A 72 -4.43 -7.22 5.04
CA SER A 72 -4.68 -7.32 6.49
C SER A 72 -3.39 -7.48 7.29
N SER A 73 -2.35 -8.08 6.70
CA SER A 73 -1.05 -8.25 7.35
C SER A 73 -0.18 -6.99 7.19
N LEU A 74 0.49 -6.59 8.26
CA LEU A 74 1.55 -5.57 8.22
C LEU A 74 2.88 -6.22 8.57
N ASN A 75 3.62 -6.63 7.54
CA ASN A 75 4.97 -7.14 7.72
C ASN A 75 5.95 -5.97 7.77
N THR A 76 6.40 -5.61 8.97
CA THR A 76 7.39 -4.55 9.14
C THR A 76 8.79 -5.09 8.87
N VAL A 77 9.54 -4.39 8.01
CA VAL A 77 10.91 -4.76 7.65
C VAL A 77 11.84 -3.59 7.93
N SER A 78 12.98 -3.87 8.57
CA SER A 78 13.97 -2.84 8.88
C SER A 78 14.75 -2.42 7.63
N ASN A 79 14.85 -1.11 7.41
CA ASN A 79 15.73 -0.52 6.40
C ASN A 79 17.06 0.00 6.99
N SER A 80 17.37 -0.36 8.24
CA SER A 80 18.56 0.11 8.93
C SER A 80 19.85 -0.27 8.20
N LYS A 81 19.91 -1.47 7.60
CA LYS A 81 21.08 -1.96 6.89
C LYS A 81 21.47 -1.06 5.72
N ILE A 82 20.52 -0.75 4.85
CA ILE A 82 20.78 0.07 3.66
C ILE A 82 21.09 1.53 4.02
N LYS A 83 20.38 2.09 5.01
CA LYS A 83 20.64 3.44 5.53
C LYS A 83 22.05 3.56 6.12
N LYS A 84 22.49 2.59 6.93
CA LYS A 84 23.79 2.66 7.61
C LYS A 84 24.97 2.27 6.72
N ARG A 85 24.81 1.24 5.87
CA ARG A 85 25.92 0.71 5.06
C ARG A 85 26.15 1.49 3.77
N LEU A 86 25.08 1.97 3.15
CA LEU A 86 25.15 2.68 1.87
C LEU A 86 24.85 4.18 2.00
N ASP A 87 24.65 4.67 3.23
CA ASP A 87 24.22 6.06 3.51
C ASP A 87 22.99 6.48 2.69
N ASN A 88 22.10 5.53 2.44
CA ASN A 88 20.95 5.75 1.56
C ASN A 88 19.87 6.58 2.26
N GLN A 89 19.49 7.69 1.64
CA GLN A 89 18.35 8.51 2.05
C GLN A 89 17.12 8.14 1.22
N PHE A 90 15.99 7.89 1.89
CA PHE A 90 14.72 7.61 1.21
C PHE A 90 13.84 8.86 1.21
N ILE A 91 13.14 9.09 0.10
CA ILE A 91 12.00 9.99 0.05
C ILE A 91 10.89 9.39 0.92
N SER A 92 10.21 10.22 1.71
CA SER A 92 9.13 9.72 2.56
C SER A 92 7.98 9.17 1.72
N LEU A 93 7.25 8.20 2.28
CA LEU A 93 6.11 7.61 1.57
C LEU A 93 4.99 8.67 1.36
N SER A 94 4.79 9.55 2.35
CA SER A 94 3.80 10.64 2.26
C SER A 94 4.11 11.57 1.09
N GLU A 95 5.36 12.02 0.97
CA GLU A 95 5.81 12.92 -0.09
C GLU A 95 5.67 12.26 -1.47
N SER A 96 6.06 10.99 -1.58
CA SER A 96 5.92 10.22 -2.82
C SER A 96 4.45 10.10 -3.24
N ILE A 97 3.55 9.77 -2.31
CA ILE A 97 2.11 9.71 -2.56
C ILE A 97 1.59 11.08 -3.00
N ASP A 98 2.00 12.14 -2.30
CA ASP A 98 1.53 13.48 -2.58
C ASP A 98 1.94 13.96 -3.97
N PHE A 99 3.18 13.71 -4.36
CA PHE A 99 3.71 13.99 -5.69
C PHE A 99 2.91 13.28 -6.78
N HIS A 100 2.73 11.96 -6.66
CA HIS A 100 2.01 11.17 -7.66
C HIS A 100 0.53 11.52 -7.73
N LEU A 101 -0.11 11.76 -6.58
CA LEU A 101 -1.52 12.11 -6.53
C LEU A 101 -1.77 13.51 -7.11
N ASN A 102 -0.88 14.48 -6.87
CA ASN A 102 -0.95 15.80 -7.50
C ASN A 102 -0.88 15.70 -9.02
N ASN A 103 0.07 14.95 -9.55
CA ASN A 103 0.21 14.74 -10.99
C ASN A 103 -1.02 14.05 -11.58
N TYR A 104 -1.56 13.05 -10.90
CA TYR A 104 -2.78 12.38 -11.31
C TYR A 104 -3.98 13.33 -11.34
N MET A 105 -4.19 14.14 -10.31
CA MET A 105 -5.29 15.13 -10.27
C MET A 105 -5.16 16.16 -11.39
N ASN A 106 -3.94 16.63 -11.66
CA ASN A 106 -3.64 17.56 -12.74
C ASN A 106 -3.95 16.94 -14.12
N ASP A 107 -3.51 15.70 -14.37
CA ASP A 107 -3.80 14.96 -15.60
C ASP A 107 -5.31 14.77 -15.80
N LYS A 108 -6.02 14.43 -14.73
CA LYS A 108 -7.49 14.27 -14.74
C LYS A 108 -8.27 15.58 -14.71
N LYS A 109 -7.59 16.74 -14.69
CA LYS A 109 -8.20 18.07 -14.58
C LYS A 109 -9.23 18.13 -13.44
N MET A 110 -8.92 17.45 -12.34
CA MET A 110 -9.78 17.46 -11.15
C MET A 110 -9.74 18.86 -10.55
N LYS A 111 -10.91 19.42 -10.28
CA LYS A 111 -10.99 20.68 -9.51
C LYS A 111 -10.68 20.35 -8.04
N PRO A 112 -9.89 21.19 -7.35
CA PRO A 112 -9.62 21.03 -5.93
C PRO A 112 -10.90 21.15 -5.09
#